data_AF-A0A0B7GW67-F1
#
_entry.id   AF-A0A0B7GW67-F1
#
_cell.length_a   1.000
_cell.length_b   1.000
_cell.length_c   1.000
_cell.angle_alpha   90.00
_cell.angle_beta   90.00
_cell.angle_gamma   90.00
#
_symmetry.space_group_name_H-M   'P 1'
#
loop_
_entity.id
_entity.type
_entity.pdbx_description
1 polymer ?
#
loop_
_entity_poly.entity_id
_entity_poly.type
_entity_poly.pdbx_seq_one_letter_code
_entity_poly.pdbx_strand_id
1 'polypeptide(L)'
;MLPDIDLFMKAVRGHWAIESMHWHLDVTFKEDANTTIDKNAAMNQTIIRKWGLAILKRVEHIQCKNIQVKAKRYVMSLDPFGSLAQALSI
;
A
#
# COMPACT_ATOMS: atom_id res chain seq x y z
N MET A 1 17.03 -10.85 32.54
CA MET A 1 17.94 -10.55 31.42
C MET A 1 17.43 -11.24 30.14
N LEU A 2 16.24 -10.82 29.68
CA LEU A 2 15.58 -11.25 28.43
C LEU A 2 14.86 -10.11 27.64
N PRO A 3 14.80 -8.83 28.08
CA PRO A 3 13.98 -7.82 27.38
C PRO A 3 14.50 -7.50 25.98
N ASP A 4 15.77 -7.76 25.71
CA ASP A 4 16.43 -7.46 24.43
C ASP A 4 15.98 -8.41 23.31
N ILE A 5 15.80 -9.70 23.60
CA ILE A 5 15.35 -10.70 22.61
C ILE A 5 13.89 -10.43 22.22
N ASP A 6 13.02 -10.15 23.20
CA ASP A 6 11.61 -9.84 22.93
C ASP A 6 11.46 -8.53 22.15
N LEU A 7 12.29 -7.53 22.44
CA LEU A 7 12.33 -6.28 21.69
C LEU A 7 12.78 -6.52 20.25
N PHE A 8 13.84 -7.29 20.05
CA PHE A 8 14.34 -7.66 18.72
C PHE A 8 13.29 -8.41 17.91
N MET A 9 12.63 -9.43 18.49
CA MET A 9 11.56 -10.17 17.81
C MET A 9 10.41 -9.26 17.36
N LYS A 10 9.98 -8.34 18.24
CA LYS A 10 8.93 -7.35 17.91
C LYS A 10 9.38 -6.42 16.79
N ALA A 11 10.62 -5.95 16.83
CA ALA A 11 11.20 -5.08 15.81
C ALA A 11 11.26 -5.78 14.44
N VAL A 12 11.75 -7.02 14.39
CA VAL A 12 11.81 -7.83 13.16
C VAL A 12 10.40 -8.04 12.60
N ARG A 13 9.43 -8.40 13.44
CA ARG A 13 8.04 -8.59 12.99
C ARG A 13 7.42 -7.30 12.47
N GLY A 14 7.70 -6.16 13.10
CA GLY A 14 7.27 -4.84 12.64
C GLY A 14 7.90 -4.46 11.29
N HIS A 15 9.19 -4.74 11.11
CA HIS A 15 9.90 -4.47 9.87
C HIS A 15 9.30 -5.25 8.68
N TRP A 16 8.95 -6.52 8.85
CA TRP A 16 8.31 -7.30 7.79
C TRP A 16 6.95 -6.74 7.33
N ALA A 17 6.21 -6.08 8.22
CA ALA A 17 4.97 -5.42 7.83
C ALA A 17 5.23 -4.23 6.87
N ILE A 18 6.39 -3.56 7.03
CA ILE A 18 6.84 -2.46 6.16
C ILE A 18 7.31 -3.01 4.82
N GLU A 19 8.09 -4.09 4.81
CA GLU A 19 8.54 -4.74 3.58
C GLU A 19 7.38 -5.31 2.77
N SER A 20 6.35 -5.85 3.44
CA SER A 20 5.11 -6.24 2.77
C SER A 20 4.45 -5.06 2.03
N MET A 21 4.57 -3.83 2.54
CA MET A 21 4.08 -2.65 1.82
C MET A 21 4.95 -2.29 0.61
N HIS A 22 6.28 -2.38 0.74
CA HIS A 22 7.20 -2.14 -0.39
C HIS A 22 6.93 -3.11 -1.54
N TRP A 23 6.78 -4.40 -1.26
CA TRP A 23 6.46 -5.38 -2.30
C TRP A 23 5.21 -5.01 -3.13
N HIS A 24 4.19 -4.44 -2.48
CA HIS A 24 3.01 -3.96 -3.21
C HIS A 24 3.30 -2.72 -4.07
N LEU A 25 4.13 -1.79 -3.59
CA LEU A 25 4.56 -0.64 -4.40
C LEU A 25 5.39 -1.10 -5.60
N ASP A 26 6.36 -1.97 -5.35
CA ASP A 26 7.33 -2.47 -6.34
C ASP A 26 6.64 -3.29 -7.43
N VAL A 27 5.86 -4.32 -7.04
CA VAL A 27 5.27 -5.28 -7.98
C VAL A 27 3.89 -4.85 -8.46
N THR A 28 2.99 -4.47 -7.52
CA THR A 28 1.61 -4.15 -7.89
C THR A 28 1.54 -2.78 -8.55
N PHE A 29 2.17 -1.75 -7.97
CA PHE A 29 2.21 -0.39 -8.54
C PHE A 29 3.37 -0.13 -9.50
N LYS A 30 4.20 -1.15 -9.76
CA LYS A 30 5.28 -1.11 -10.76
C LYS A 30 6.28 0.01 -10.48
N GLU A 31 6.61 0.23 -9.20
CA GLU A 31 7.58 1.26 -8.81
C GLU A 31 8.98 0.94 -9.37
N ASP A 32 9.45 -0.30 -9.27
CA ASP A 32 10.75 -0.74 -9.81
C ASP A 32 10.87 -0.61 -11.33
N ALA A 33 9.76 -0.74 -12.05
CA ALA A 33 9.74 -0.65 -13.50
C ALA A 33 9.70 0.81 -14.00
N ASN A 34 9.68 1.80 -13.10
CA ASN A 34 9.58 3.20 -13.45
C ASN A 34 10.91 3.73 -14.01
N THR A 35 10.90 4.25 -15.23
CA THR A 35 12.08 4.83 -15.90
C THR A 35 12.03 6.36 -15.99
N THR A 36 11.21 7.02 -15.16
CA THR A 36 11.06 8.48 -15.16
C THR A 36 12.37 9.15 -14.72
N ILE A 37 12.97 9.94 -15.62
CA ILE A 37 14.25 10.65 -15.38
C ILE A 37 14.05 11.92 -14.56
N ASP A 38 12.92 12.62 -14.77
CA ASP A 38 12.62 13.86 -14.04
C ASP A 38 12.38 13.56 -12.55
N LYS A 39 13.16 14.22 -11.69
CA LYS A 39 13.16 13.97 -10.24
C LYS A 39 11.84 14.35 -9.59
N ASN A 40 11.22 15.45 -10.04
CA ASN A 40 9.96 15.93 -9.48
C ASN A 40 8.81 14.98 -9.87
N ALA A 41 8.77 14.55 -11.12
CA ALA A 41 7.81 13.56 -11.60
C ALA A 41 7.98 12.21 -10.88
N ALA A 42 9.22 11.74 -10.69
CA ALA A 42 9.49 10.51 -9.93
C ALA A 42 8.98 10.62 -8.48
N MET A 43 9.28 11.74 -7.79
CA MET A 43 8.80 11.99 -6.43
C MET A 43 7.27 12.04 -6.36
N ASN A 44 6.63 12.78 -7.27
CA ASN A 44 5.18 12.88 -7.35
C ASN A 44 4.53 11.52 -7.58
N GLN A 45 5.09 10.70 -8.47
CA GLN A 45 4.60 9.34 -8.70
C GLN A 45 4.70 8.47 -7.43
N THR A 46 5.81 8.53 -6.69
CA THR A 46 5.95 7.78 -5.43
C THR A 46 4.91 8.23 -4.40
N ILE A 47 4.64 9.53 -4.27
CA ILE A 47 3.59 10.05 -3.39
C ILE A 47 2.21 9.49 -3.80
N ILE A 48 1.88 9.56 -5.09
CA ILE A 48 0.61 9.07 -5.62
C ILE A 48 0.44 7.56 -5.40
N ARG A 49 1.49 6.75 -5.63
CA ARG A 49 1.46 5.29 -5.37
C ARG A 49 1.19 4.98 -3.91
N LYS A 50 1.86 5.68 -2.98
CA LYS A 50 1.67 5.54 -1.54
C LYS A 50 0.24 5.90 -1.11
N TRP A 51 -0.32 6.99 -1.63
CA TRP A 51 -1.71 7.36 -1.40
C TRP A 51 -2.68 6.31 -1.93
N GLY A 52 -2.48 5.83 -3.17
CA GLY A 52 -3.29 4.77 -3.76
C GLY A 52 -3.30 3.50 -2.91
N LEU A 53 -2.14 3.07 -2.39
CA LEU A 53 -2.05 1.91 -1.51
C LEU A 53 -2.76 2.12 -0.17
N ALA A 54 -2.65 3.31 0.43
CA ALA A 54 -3.34 3.63 1.69
C ALA A 54 -4.87 3.59 1.55
N ILE A 55 -5.40 4.17 0.47
CA ILE A 55 -6.84 4.16 0.17
C ILE A 55 -7.32 2.73 -0.06
N LEU A 56 -6.57 1.94 -0.83
CA LEU A 56 -6.87 0.54 -1.11
C LEU A 56 -6.99 -0.31 0.17
N LYS A 57 -6.05 -0.14 1.11
CA LYS A 57 -6.10 -0.81 2.41
C LYS A 57 -7.31 -0.38 3.23
N ARG A 58 -7.66 0.91 3.21
CA ARG A 58 -8.82 1.42 3.95
C ARG A 58 -10.13 0.84 3.43
N VAL A 59 -10.30 0.73 2.11
CA VAL A 59 -11.48 0.10 1.50
C VAL A 59 -11.54 -1.40 1.79
N GLU A 60 -10.40 -2.09 1.80
CA GLU A 60 -10.34 -3.50 2.21
C GLU A 60 -10.86 -3.72 3.63
N HIS A 61 -10.43 -2.88 4.58
CA HIS A 61 -10.90 -2.95 5.96
C HIS A 61 -12.42 -2.74 6.08
N ILE A 62 -13.02 -1.94 5.20
CA ILE A 62 -14.46 -1.66 5.21
C ILE A 62 -15.26 -2.81 4.57
N GLN A 63 -14.75 -3.41 3.48
CA GLN A 63 -15.49 -4.41 2.73
C GLN A 63 -15.26 -5.86 3.18
N CYS A 64 -14.30 -6.14 4.07
CA CYS A 64 -13.98 -7.48 4.57
C CYS A 64 -13.82 -8.55 3.46
N LYS A 65 -13.28 -8.18 2.29
CA LYS A 65 -13.10 -9.09 1.14
C LYS A 65 -11.65 -9.56 1.01
N ASN A 66 -11.42 -10.86 1.18
CA ASN A 66 -10.15 -11.54 0.91
C ASN A 66 -9.94 -11.81 -0.59
N ILE A 67 -9.88 -10.74 -1.39
CA ILE A 67 -9.48 -10.82 -2.81
C ILE A 67 -8.07 -10.25 -3.03
N GLN A 68 -7.39 -10.73 -4.08
CA GLN A 68 -6.05 -10.29 -4.44
C GLN A 68 -5.99 -8.77 -4.66
N VAL A 69 -4.87 -8.15 -4.30
CA VAL A 69 -4.68 -6.68 -4.37
C VAL A 69 -4.84 -6.14 -5.80
N LYS A 70 -4.41 -6.90 -6.81
CA LYS A 70 -4.60 -6.58 -8.23
C LYS A 70 -6.09 -6.52 -8.62
N ALA A 71 -6.89 -7.47 -8.14
CA ALA A 71 -8.34 -7.50 -8.39
C ALA A 71 -9.05 -6.35 -7.68
N LYS A 72 -8.65 -6.03 -6.44
CA LYS A 72 -9.18 -4.86 -5.70
C LYS A 72 -8.94 -3.56 -6.46
N ARG A 73 -7.72 -3.36 -6.97
CA ARG A 73 -7.39 -2.19 -7.81
C ARG A 73 -8.26 -2.10 -9.06
N TYR A 74 -8.51 -3.23 -9.70
CA TYR A 74 -9.40 -3.28 -10.86
C TYR A 74 -10.83 -2.86 -10.46
N VAL A 75 -11.38 -3.40 -9.38
CA VAL A 75 -12.71 -3.02 -8.89
C VAL A 75 -12.78 -1.52 -8.55
N MET A 76 -11.77 -0.97 -7.87
CA MET A 76 -11.71 0.47 -7.61
C MET A 76 -11.62 1.31 -8.88
N SER A 77 -11.02 0.79 -9.96
CA SER A 77 -10.98 1.49 -11.23
C SER A 77 -12.32 1.52 -11.96
N LEU A 78 -13.25 0.63 -11.61
CA LEU A 78 -14.61 0.60 -12.17
C LEU A 78 -15.51 1.67 -11.54
N ASP A 79 -15.30 1.99 -10.26
CA ASP A 79 -15.95 3.10 -9.56
C ASP A 79 -14.97 3.84 -8.63
N PRO A 80 -14.14 4.74 -9.18
CA PRO A 80 -13.12 5.44 -8.41
C PRO A 80 -13.71 6.36 -7.35
N PHE A 81 -14.79 7.07 -7.68
CA PHE A 81 -15.39 8.07 -6.79
C PHE A 81 -16.17 7.42 -5.66
N GLY A 82 -16.94 6.36 -5.91
CA GLY A 82 -17.62 5.62 -4.85
C GLY A 82 -16.61 4.93 -3.91
N SER A 83 -15.55 4.35 -4.45
CA SER A 83 -14.46 3.76 -3.66
C SER A 83 -13.74 4.80 -2.79
N LEU A 84 -13.47 5.99 -3.34
CA LEU A 84 -12.88 7.11 -2.60
C LEU A 84 -13.82 7.66 -1.53
N ALA A 85 -15.10 7.86 -1.86
CA ALA A 85 -16.10 8.30 -0.92
C ALA A 85 -16.19 7.32 0.26
N GLN A 86 -16.22 6.02 0.00
CA GLN A 86 -16.21 5.00 1.04
C GLN A 86 -14.91 5.03 1.87
N ALA A 87 -13.75 5.21 1.24
CA ALA A 87 -12.47 5.32 1.95
C ALA A 87 -12.40 6.57 2.85
N LEU A 88 -13.01 7.67 2.43
CA LEU A 88 -12.98 8.95 3.13
C LEU A 88 -14.14 9.15 4.10
N SER A 89 -15.18 8.32 4.00
CA SER A 89 -16.26 8.27 4.97
C SER A 89 -15.66 7.91 6.33
N ILE A 90 -15.72 8.86 7.25
CA ILE A 90 -15.49 8.69 8.69
C ILE A 90 -16.87 8.73 9.33
#